data_AF-A0A373BHZ9-F1
#
_entry.id   AF-A0A373BHZ9-F1
#
_cell.length_a   1.000
_cell.length_b   1.000
_cell.length_c   1.000
_cell.angle_alpha   90.00
_cell.angle_beta   90.00
_cell.angle_gamma   90.00
#
_symmetry.space_group_name_H-M   'P 1'
#
loop_
_entity.id
_entity.type
_entity.pdbx_description
1 polymer ?
#
loop_
_entity_poly.entity_id
_entity_poly.type
_entity_poly.pdbx_seq_one_letter_code
_entity_poly.pdbx_strand_id
1 'polypeptide(L)' 'IALGAGLGIWGVINLLEGYGNDNPGAKSQGIKQLMAGAGVAVVGMVLVPLLSGLFSV' A
#
# COMPACT_ATOMS: atom_id res chain seq x y z
N ILE A 1 -5.82 -7.74 0.63
CA ILE A 1 -5.13 -7.34 1.89
C ILE A 1 -3.62 -7.54 1.78
N ALA A 2 -3.11 -8.75 1.52
CA ALA A 2 -1.67 -9.03 1.45
C ALA A 2 -0.87 -8.13 0.48
N LEU A 3 -1.40 -7.84 -0.71
CA LEU A 3 -0.75 -6.91 -1.67
C LEU A 3 -0.65 -5.48 -1.12
N GLY A 4 -1.70 -4.99 -0.44
CA GLY A 4 -1.69 -3.66 0.17
C GLY A 4 -0.69 -3.55 1.32
N ALA A 5 -0.61 -4.60 2.15
CA ALA A 5 0.39 -4.68 3.22
C ALA A 5 1.82 -4.75 2.66
N GLY A 6 2.06 -5.57 1.63
CA GLY A 6 3.36 -5.69 0.97
C GLY A 6 3.83 -4.37 0.35
N LEU A 7 2.95 -3.66 -0.36
CA LEU A 7 3.24 -2.33 -0.90
C LEU A 7 3.49 -1.29 0.20
N GLY A 8 2.75 -1.37 1.32
CA GLY A 8 2.96 -0.51 2.48
C GLY A 8 4.34 -0.69 3.10
N ILE A 9 4.75 -1.95 3.32
CA ILE A 9 6.09 -2.30 3.86
C ILE A 9 7.18 -1.83 2.89
N TRP A 10 7.02 -2.08 1.59
CA TRP A 10 7.96 -1.61 0.57
C TRP A 10 8.09 -0.07 0.55
N GLY A 11 6.98 0.64 0.74
CA GLY A 11 6.98 2.09 0.88
C GLY A 11 7.75 2.59 2.10
N VAL A 12 7.62 1.91 3.24
CA VAL A 12 8.41 2.22 4.45
C VAL A 12 9.90 1.98 4.22
N ILE A 13 10.29 0.90 3.54
CA ILE A 13 11.70 0.64 3.21
C ILE A 13 12.28 1.78 2.38
N ASN A 14 11.60 2.18 1.30
CA ASN A 14 12.06 3.29 0.46
C ASN A 14 12.10 4.63 1.21
N LEU A 15 11.23 4.85 2.20
CA LEU A 15 11.33 6.01 3.09
C LEU A 15 12.59 5.96 3.95
N LEU A 16 12.84 4.83 4.60
CA LEU A 16 14.00 4.65 5.47
C LEU A 16 15.32 4.79 4.68
N GLU A 17 15.40 4.19 3.50
CA GLU A 17 16.53 4.39 2.58
C GLU A 17 16.65 5.85 2.13
N GLY A 18 15.52 6.50 1.85
CA GLY A 18 15.49 7.91 1.49
C GLY A 18 15.92 8.87 2.60
N TYR A 19 15.59 8.58 3.87
CA TYR A 19 16.08 9.34 5.01
C TYR A 19 17.56 9.07 5.30
N GLY A 20 18.01 7.81 5.18
CA GLY A 20 19.41 7.43 5.39
C GLY A 20 20.36 7.98 4.32
N ASN A 21 19.92 8.04 3.06
CA ASN A 21 20.70 8.54 1.92
C ASN A 21 20.37 10.01 1.56
N ASP A 22 19.58 10.69 2.39
CA ASP A 22 18.96 12.01 2.13
C ASP A 22 18.55 12.25 0.67
N ASN A 23 17.88 11.25 0.09
CA ASN A 23 17.47 11.26 -1.31
C ASN A 23 15.98 11.63 -1.43
N PRO A 24 15.64 12.81 -1.99
CA PRO A 24 14.25 13.23 -2.16
C PRO A 24 13.44 12.28 -3.05
N GLY A 25 14.08 11.61 -4.00
CA GLY A 25 13.43 10.65 -4.89
C GLY A 25 12.91 9.42 -4.14
N ALA A 26 13.76 8.81 -3.31
CA ALA A 26 13.40 7.66 -2.49
C ALA A 26 12.33 8.02 -1.44
N LYS A 27 12.41 9.21 -0.83
CA LYS A 27 11.37 9.72 0.09
C LYS A 27 10.00 9.83 -0.61
N SER A 28 9.97 10.43 -1.80
CA SER A 28 8.72 10.58 -2.56
C SER A 28 8.15 9.24 -3.01
N GLN A 29 9.01 8.32 -3.48
CA GLN A 29 8.59 6.98 -3.89
C GLN A 29 8.02 6.20 -2.70
N GLY A 30 8.68 6.27 -1.55
CA GLY A 30 8.22 5.60 -0.34
C GLY A 30 6.85 6.08 0.14
N ILE A 31 6.59 7.39 0.14
CA ILE A 31 5.24 7.93 0.46
C ILE A 31 4.19 7.42 -0.54
N LYS A 32 4.49 7.45 -1.84
CA LYS A 32 3.52 7.02 -2.86
C LYS A 32 3.15 5.55 -2.72
N GLN A 33 4.13 4.70 -2.42
CA GLN A 33 3.90 3.27 -2.19
C GLN A 33 3.17 3.00 -0.88
N LEU A 34 3.48 3.75 0.18
CA LEU A 34 2.74 3.67 1.44
C LEU A 34 1.26 4.02 1.24
N MET A 35 0.98 5.12 0.54
CA MET A 35 -0.38 5.55 0.23
C MET A 35 -1.11 4.57 -0.70
N ALA A 36 -0.42 4.04 -1.72
CA ALA A 36 -0.98 3.02 -2.59
C ALA A 36 -1.27 1.71 -1.83
N GLY A 37 -0.37 1.29 -0.95
CA GLY A 37 -0.54 0.11 -0.10
C GLY A 37 -1.74 0.24 0.83
N ALA A 38 -1.88 1.39 1.50
CA ALA A 38 -3.04 1.70 2.33
C ALA A 38 -4.35 1.69 1.52
N GLY A 39 -4.37 2.34 0.35
CA GLY A 39 -5.53 2.34 -0.53
C GLY A 39 -5.95 0.93 -0.96
N VAL A 40 -5.01 0.11 -1.41
CA VAL A 40 -5.28 -1.29 -1.82
C VAL A 40 -5.77 -2.14 -0.64
N ALA A 41 -5.23 -1.93 0.57
CA ALA A 41 -5.69 -2.63 1.76
C ALA A 41 -7.14 -2.27 2.10
N VAL A 42 -7.47 -0.98 2.12
CA VAL A 42 -8.84 -0.48 2.39
C VAL A 42 -9.83 -0.98 1.35
N VAL A 43 -9.50 -0.84 0.06
CA VAL A 43 -10.34 -1.34 -1.04
C VAL A 43 -10.59 -2.84 -0.91
N GLY A 44 -9.55 -3.62 -0.59
CA GLY A 44 -9.70 -5.06 -0.38
C GLY A 44 -10.58 -5.43 0.82
N MET A 45 -10.55 -4.64 1.91
CA MET A 45 -11.40 -4.88 3.08
C MET A 45 -12.88 -4.55 2.81
N VAL A 46 -13.15 -3.55 1.98
CA VAL A 46 -14.53 -3.09 1.72
C VAL A 46 -15.14 -3.82 0.52
N LEU A 47 -14.43 -3.91 -0.61
CA LEU A 47 -15.03 -4.44 -1.84
C LEU A 47 -15.14 -5.96 -1.84
N VAL A 48 -14.20 -6.71 -1.24
CA VAL A 48 -14.24 -8.18 -1.29
C VAL A 48 -15.54 -8.73 -0.68
N PRO A 49 -15.96 -8.34 0.54
CA PRO A 49 -17.22 -8.82 1.10
C PRO A 49 -18.45 -8.43 0.28
N LEU A 50 -18.50 -7.20 -0.25
CA LEU A 50 -19.62 -6.71 -1.06
C LEU A 50 -19.77 -7.49 -2.37
N LEU A 51 -18.64 -7.76 -3.04
CA LEU A 51 -18.63 -8.57 -4.25
C LEU A 51 -18.98 -10.04 -3.95
N SER A 52 -18.51 -10.59 -2.82
CA SER A 52 -18.90 -11.94 -2.39
C SER A 52 -20.40 -12.07 -2.15
N GLY A 53 -21.06 -11.05 -1.61
CA GLY A 53 -22.52 -11.02 -1.44
C GLY A 53 -23.30 -10.81 -2.73
N LEU A 54 -22.75 -10.06 -3.71
CA LEU A 54 -23.38 -9.86 -5.02
C LEU A 54 -23.37 -11.13 -5.88
N PHE A 55 -22.33 -11.96 -5.74
CA PHE A 55 -22.12 -13.15 -6.56
C PHE A 55 -22.40 -14.47 -5.81
N SER A 56 -22.88 -14.43 -4.57
CA SER A 56 -23.37 -15.63 -3.89
C SER A 56 -24.75 -16.02 -4.45
N VAL A 57 -24.78 -17.00 -5.35
CA VAL A 57 -26.00 -17.65 -5.85
C VAL A 57 -26.52 -18.64 -4.81
#